data_AF-A0A0C9ZQM5-F1
#
_entry.id   AF-A0A0C9ZQM5-F1
#
_cell.length_a   1.000
_cell.length_b   1.000
_cell.length_c   1.000
_cell.angle_alpha   90.00
_cell.angle_beta   90.00
_cell.angle_gamma   90.00
#
_symmetry.space_group_name_H-M   'P 1'
#
loop_
_entity.id
_entity.type
_entity.pdbx_description
1 polymer ?
#
loop_
_entity_poly.entity_id
_entity_poly.type
_entity_poly.pdbx_seq_one_letter_code
_entity_poly.pdbx_strand_id
1 'polypeptide(L)' 'VGFLRRHGLRVQYRRVVESLRRVDGLGQVLRDLRVKRRRKYHVERPNALWHVDGHHKLIRWGVVIHGFIDGF' A
#
# COMPACT_ATOMS: atom_id res chain seq x y z
N VAL A 1 -4.14 7.88 -11.54
CA VAL A 1 -5.33 8.25 -12.36
C VAL A 1 -6.22 9.28 -11.67
N GLY A 2 -6.49 9.16 -10.36
CA GLY A 2 -7.34 10.11 -9.63
C GLY A 2 -6.92 11.58 -9.77
N PHE A 3 -5.61 11.86 -9.72
CA PHE A 3 -5.07 13.20 -9.95
C PHE A 3 -5.46 13.79 -11.31
N LEU A 4 -5.29 13.02 -12.39
CA LEU A 4 -5.63 13.48 -13.76
C LEU A 4 -7.13 13.69 -13.92
N ARG A 5 -7.96 12.79 -13.38
CA ARG A 5 -9.43 12.93 -13.42
C ARG A 5 -9.92 14.16 -12.68
N ARG A 6 -9.29 14.52 -11.55
CA ARG A 6 -9.61 15.76 -10.81
C ARG A 6 -9.36 17.02 -11.64
N HIS A 7 -8.41 16.98 -12.57
CA HIS A 7 -8.11 18.08 -13.49
C HIS A 7 -8.85 17.97 -14.83
N GLY A 8 -9.93 17.16 -14.90
CA GLY A 8 -10.74 16.99 -16.10
C GLY A 8 -10.12 16.10 -17.19
N LEU A 9 -8.92 15.58 -16.98
CA LEU A 9 -8.21 14.78 -17.97
C LEU A 9 -8.64 13.31 -17.89
N ARG A 10 -9.40 12.86 -18.89
CA ARG A 10 -9.81 11.46 -19.06
C ARG A 10 -8.84 10.74 -20.00
N VAL A 11 -7.75 10.23 -19.43
CA VAL A 11 -6.74 9.46 -20.17
C VAL A 11 -6.85 7.98 -19.80
N GLN A 12 -6.70 7.10 -20.80
CA GLN A 12 -6.65 5.66 -20.59
C GLN A 12 -5.48 5.29 -19.67
N TYR A 13 -5.70 4.36 -18.73
CA TYR A 13 -4.69 3.93 -17.76
C TYR A 13 -3.39 3.49 -18.43
N ARG A 14 -3.51 2.67 -19.49
CA ARG A 14 -2.37 2.15 -20.25
C ARG A 14 -1.46 3.28 -20.77
N ARG A 15 -2.04 4.34 -21.34
CA ARG A 15 -1.28 5.50 -21.85
C ARG A 15 -0.52 6.23 -20.74
N VAL A 16 -1.08 6.32 -19.53
CA VAL A 16 -0.41 6.91 -18.37
C VAL A 16 0.80 6.07 -17.97
N VAL A 17 0.66 4.74 -17.90
CA VAL A 17 1.76 3.82 -17.58
C VAL A 17 2.87 3.88 -18.64
N GLU A 18 2.51 3.83 -19.92
CA GLU A 18 3.49 3.96 -21.02
C GLU A 18 4.24 5.29 -20.98
N SER A 19 3.53 6.39 -20.70
CA SER A 19 4.16 7.70 -20.53
C SER A 19 5.11 7.74 -19.34
N LEU A 20 4.70 7.20 -18.19
CA LEU A 20 5.55 7.09 -17.01
C LEU A 20 6.80 6.25 -17.31
N ARG A 21 6.68 5.16 -18.09
CA ARG A 21 7.84 4.31 -18.44
C ARG A 21 8.86 5.05 -19.31
N ARG A 22 8.39 5.88 -20.23
CA ARG A 22 9.27 6.72 -21.07
C ARG A 22 9.98 7.81 -20.27
N VAL A 23 9.27 8.43 -19.33
CA VAL A 23 9.80 9.57 -18.55
C VAL A 23 10.64 9.12 -17.36
N ASP A 24 10.24 8.05 -16.67
CA ASP A 24 10.84 7.57 -15.42
C ASP A 24 10.74 6.03 -15.31
N GLY A 25 11.50 5.35 -16.16
CA GLY A 25 11.61 3.88 -16.12
C GLY A 25 12.32 3.38 -14.86
N LEU A 26 13.42 4.03 -14.47
CA LEU A 26 14.20 3.68 -13.29
C LEU A 26 13.42 3.91 -11.99
N GLY A 27 12.76 5.06 -11.83
CA GLY A 27 11.96 5.35 -10.65
C GLY A 27 10.69 4.51 -10.54
N GLN A 28 10.21 3.91 -11.63
CA GLN A 28 9.21 2.85 -11.58
C GLN A 28 9.77 1.55 -11.01
N VAL A 29 10.91 1.06 -11.51
CA VAL A 29 11.54 -0.17 -10.99
C VAL A 29 11.89 -0.01 -9.50
N LEU A 30 12.46 1.13 -9.12
CA LEU A 30 12.78 1.42 -7.72
C LEU A 30 11.53 1.48 -6.83
N ARG A 31 10.40 1.97 -7.34
CA ARG A 31 9.12 1.94 -6.62
C ARG A 31 8.61 0.51 -6.47
N ASP A 32 8.65 -0.29 -7.52
CA ASP A 32 8.24 -1.70 -7.47
C ASP A 32 9.10 -2.51 -6.49
N LEU A 33 10.41 -2.23 -6.41
CA LEU A 33 11.30 -2.82 -5.40
C LEU A 33 10.96 -2.36 -3.98
N ARG A 34 10.48 -1.12 -3.81
CA ARG A 34 10.02 -0.56 -2.54
C ARG A 34 8.60 -0.98 -2.16
N VAL A 35 7.83 -1.59 -3.06
CA VAL A 35 6.52 -2.14 -2.70
C VAL A 35 6.76 -3.20 -1.63
N LYS A 36 6.17 -2.98 -0.45
CA LYS A 36 6.19 -3.96 0.64
C LYS A 36 5.60 -5.25 0.11
N ARG A 37 6.44 -6.23 -0.24
CA ARG A 37 5.99 -7.57 -0.61
C ARG A 37 5.22 -8.13 0.58
N ARG A 38 3.98 -8.57 0.35
CA ARG A 38 3.19 -9.26 1.37
C ARG A 38 4.00 -10.48 1.81
N ARG A 39 4.45 -10.47 3.07
CA ARG A 39 5.19 -11.60 3.65
C ARG A 39 4.18 -12.67 4.04
N LYS A 40 4.42 -13.90 3.61
CA LYS A 40 3.76 -15.08 4.18
C LYS A 40 4.63 -15.52 5.35
N TYR A 41 4.05 -15.54 6.54
CA TYR A 41 4.72 -16.03 7.73
C TYR A 41 4.30 -17.48 7.94
N HIS A 42 5.26 -18.32 8.31
CA HIS A 42 5.02 -19.68 8.78
C HIS A 42 5.58 -19.74 10.19
N VAL A 43 4.73 -20.03 11.17
CA VAL A 43 5.11 -20.15 12.57
C VAL A 43 4.68 -21.51 13.10
N GLU A 44 5.51 -22.10 13.95
CA GLU A 44 5.32 -23.49 14.39
C GLU A 44 4.23 -23.66 15.44
N ARG A 45 3.86 -22.60 16.16
CA ARG A 45 2.96 -22.65 17.32
C ARG A 45 2.13 -21.37 17.46
N PRO A 46 0.92 -21.45 18.07
CA PRO A 46 0.17 -20.27 18.49
C PRO A 46 1.01 -19.34 19.37
N ASN A 47 0.73 -18.05 19.32
CA ASN A 47 1.45 -16.97 20.04
C ASN A 47 2.91 -16.72 19.59
N ALA A 48 3.40 -17.38 18.55
CA ALA A 48 4.76 -17.16 18.04
C ALA A 48 4.87 -15.88 17.17
N LEU A 49 3.76 -15.39 16.63
CA LEU A 49 3.69 -14.15 15.84
C LEU A 49 2.33 -13.49 16.06
N TRP A 50 2.31 -12.17 16.21
CA TRP A 50 1.08 -11.41 16.30
C TRP A 50 1.02 -10.34 15.20
N HIS A 51 -0.12 -10.24 14.53
CA HIS A 51 -0.41 -9.14 13.63
C HIS A 51 -1.08 -8.00 14.40
N VAL A 52 -0.55 -6.79 14.23
CA VAL A 52 -1.06 -5.59 14.88
C VAL A 52 -1.32 -4.54 13.80
N ASP A 53 -2.53 -3.99 13.79
CA ASP A 53 -2.89 -2.88 12.89
C ASP A 53 -3.62 -1.76 13.62
N GLY A 54 -3.41 -0.53 13.15
CA GLY A 54 -3.94 0.68 13.74
C GLY A 54 -5.01 1.33 12.86
N HIS A 55 -6.21 1.52 13.40
CA HIS A 55 -7.28 2.27 12.78
C HIS A 55 -7.28 3.74 13.22
N HIS A 56 -6.72 4.61 12.40
CA HIS A 56 -6.47 6.02 12.77
C HIS A 56 -7.55 7.00 12.27
N LYS A 57 -8.69 6.54 11.73
CA LYS A 57 -9.71 7.45 11.17
C LYS A 57 -10.28 8.42 12.21
N LEU A 58 -10.24 8.05 13.49
CA LEU A 58 -10.76 8.85 14.60
C LEU A 58 -9.68 9.67 15.35
N ILE A 59 -8.45 9.73 14.83
CA ILE A 59 -7.32 10.35 15.53
C ILE A 59 -7.54 11.84 15.85
N ARG A 60 -8.36 12.54 15.05
CA ARG A 60 -8.71 13.96 15.29
C ARG A 60 -9.54 14.17 16.56
N TRP A 61 -10.22 13.13 17.03
CA TRP A 61 -10.95 13.12 18.30
C TRP A 61 -10.15 12.44 19.43
N GLY A 62 -8.85 12.20 19.21
CA GLY A 62 -7.99 11.54 20.19
C GLY A 62 -8.18 10.02 20.28
N VAL A 63 -8.93 9.40 19.36
CA VAL A 63 -9.22 7.97 19.40
C VAL A 63 -8.43 7.22 18.32
N VAL A 64 -7.70 6.20 18.75
CA VAL A 64 -7.02 5.23 17.88
C VAL A 64 -7.37 3.83 18.34
N ILE A 65 -7.83 2.99 17.41
CA ILE A 65 -8.20 1.60 17.72
C ILE A 65 -7.10 0.70 17.19
N HIS A 66 -6.57 -0.18 18.03
CA HIS A 66 -5.58 -1.17 17.64
C HIS A 66 -6.21 -2.57 17.67
N GLY A 67 -6.09 -3.30 16.57
CA GLY A 67 -6.49 -4.70 16.48
C GLY A 67 -5.27 -5.61 16.56
N PHE A 68 -5.40 -6.69 17.33
CA PHE A 68 -4.36 -7.71 17.50
C PHE A 68 -4.96 -9.06 17.14
N ILE A 69 -4.26 -9.84 16.31
CA ILE A 69 -4.63 -11.22 15.99
C ILE A 69 -3.38 -12.10 15.98
N ASP A 70 -3.51 -13.33 16.50
CA ASP A 70 -2.45 -14.34 16.41
C ASP A 70 -2.21 -14.68 14.93
N GLY A 71 -0.93 -14.85 14.58
CA GLY A 71 -0.45 -15.07 13.22
C GLY A 71 -0.14 -16.53 12.91
N PHE A 72 -0.59 -17.47 13.76
CA PHE A 72 -0.54 -18.92 13.54
C PHE A 72 -1.59 -19.39 12.52
#